data_AF-A0A1M6TDB5-F1
#
_entry.id   AF-A0A1M6TDB5-F1
#
_cell.length_a   1.000
_cell.length_b   1.000
_cell.length_c   1.000
_cell.angle_alpha   90.00
_cell.angle_beta   90.00
_cell.angle_gamma   90.00
#
_symmetry.space_group_name_H-M   'P 1'
#
loop_
_entity.id
_entity.type
_entity.pdbx_description
1 polymer ?
#
loop_
_entity_poly.entity_id
_entity_poly.type
_entity_poly.pdbx_seq_one_letter_code
_entity_poly.pdbx_strand_id
1 'polypeptide(L)'
;MNITVFEDLHELYKKAADTFADLSVKSVQKHGRFVVALSGGSSPKAIFELLATDAYADIEWDKIYFFWVDERWVSLTDERSNAKMTFETLLNKVPVNHSHIFAMYKDGTVPGDYAEEYEKQIRTVLGNEGVFDFILLGMGDDGHTASLFPGESVLGEKEKWVAAYFLESQNMFRITLTEPIINKAENILVIAFGASKRHALHEVLKGDYNPELYPMQLINKEKEGFRFFTDNEAMNG
;
A
#
# COMPACT_ATOMS: atom_id res chain seq x y z
N MET A 1 6.58 10.66 -14.57
CA MET A 1 6.07 9.28 -14.45
C MET A 1 7.14 8.21 -14.76
N ASN A 2 7.42 7.27 -13.84
CA ASN A 2 8.41 6.19 -14.00
C ASN A 2 7.73 4.81 -14.02
N ILE A 3 7.49 4.26 -15.21
CA ILE A 3 6.87 2.95 -15.43
C ILE A 3 7.94 1.96 -15.88
N THR A 4 7.99 0.78 -15.27
CA THR A 4 8.84 -0.33 -15.70
C THR A 4 7.95 -1.53 -16.06
N VAL A 5 8.12 -2.03 -17.29
CA VAL A 5 7.40 -3.18 -17.82
C VAL A 5 8.32 -4.40 -17.73
N PHE A 6 7.83 -5.47 -17.12
CA PHE A 6 8.56 -6.72 -16.94
C PHE A 6 7.99 -7.81 -17.85
N GLU A 7 8.86 -8.68 -18.34
CA GLU A 7 8.47 -9.90 -19.07
C GLU A 7 8.21 -11.07 -18.11
N ASP A 8 8.89 -11.08 -16.96
CA ASP A 8 8.79 -12.11 -15.92
C ASP A 8 8.34 -11.49 -14.58
N LEU A 9 7.28 -12.06 -13.99
CA LEU A 9 6.79 -11.64 -12.68
C LEU A 9 7.81 -11.91 -11.56
N HIS A 10 8.67 -12.92 -11.69
CA HIS A 10 9.72 -13.16 -10.72
C HIS A 10 10.72 -12.00 -10.67
N GLU A 11 11.10 -11.46 -11.83
CA GLU A 11 11.95 -10.26 -11.90
C GLU A 11 11.25 -9.03 -11.33
N LEU A 12 9.95 -8.87 -11.59
CA LEU A 12 9.13 -7.81 -11.02
C LEU A 12 9.15 -7.88 -9.48
N TYR A 13 8.84 -9.05 -8.90
CA TYR A 13 8.80 -9.22 -7.45
C TYR A 13 10.17 -9.02 -6.82
N LYS A 14 11.22 -9.55 -7.45
CA LYS A 14 12.60 -9.33 -6.99
C LYS A 14 12.93 -7.84 -7.03
N LYS A 15 12.60 -7.13 -8.11
CA LYS A 15 12.89 -5.70 -8.22
C LYS A 15 12.11 -4.88 -7.18
N ALA A 16 10.89 -5.27 -6.85
CA ALA A 16 10.11 -4.65 -5.78
C ALA A 16 10.73 -4.89 -4.39
N ALA A 17 11.18 -6.11 -4.10
CA ALA A 17 11.88 -6.45 -2.86
C ALA A 17 13.24 -5.72 -2.75
N ASP A 18 14.04 -5.71 -3.82
CA ASP A 18 15.28 -4.92 -3.91
C ASP A 18 14.99 -3.43 -3.63
N THR A 19 13.91 -2.88 -4.20
CA THR A 19 13.50 -1.48 -3.96
C THR A 19 13.16 -1.23 -2.50
N PHE A 20 12.45 -2.15 -1.84
CA PHE A 20 12.16 -2.05 -0.41
C PHE A 20 13.44 -2.03 0.43
N ALA A 21 14.37 -2.96 0.16
CA ALA A 21 15.65 -3.06 0.86
C ALA A 21 16.54 -1.82 0.65
N ASP A 22 16.64 -1.34 -0.59
CA ASP A 22 17.42 -0.13 -0.90
C ASP A 22 16.86 1.10 -0.19
N LEU A 23 15.53 1.23 -0.15
CA LEU A 23 14.87 2.34 0.53
C LEU A 23 14.97 2.22 2.05
N SER A 24 14.91 1.00 2.61
CA SER A 24 15.09 0.81 4.05
C SER A 24 16.48 1.26 4.50
N VAL A 25 17.53 0.88 3.77
CA VAL A 25 18.90 1.33 4.07
C VAL A 25 19.02 2.85 4.01
N LYS A 26 18.53 3.47 2.94
CA LYS A 26 18.59 4.94 2.77
C LYS A 26 17.81 5.68 3.85
N SER A 27 16.62 5.19 4.18
CA SER A 27 15.76 5.81 5.20
C SER A 27 16.35 5.67 6.59
N VAL A 28 16.86 4.49 6.94
CA VAL A 28 17.50 4.28 8.26
C VAL A 28 18.75 5.15 8.40
N GLN A 29 19.56 5.30 7.35
CA GLN A 29 20.71 6.21 7.37
C GLN A 29 20.32 7.68 7.56
N LYS A 30 19.23 8.12 6.90
CA LYS A 30 18.79 9.53 6.91
C LYS A 30 17.97 9.90 8.16
N HIS A 31 17.10 9.00 8.60
CA HIS A 31 16.05 9.26 9.60
C HIS A 31 16.18 8.38 10.86
N GLY A 32 17.07 7.39 10.87
CA GLY A 32 17.20 6.41 11.95
C GLY A 32 16.08 5.35 12.00
N ARG A 33 15.18 5.36 11.01
CA ARG A 33 14.03 4.45 10.87
C ARG A 33 13.53 4.38 9.43
N PHE A 34 12.66 3.42 9.15
CA PHE A 34 11.94 3.31 7.89
C PHE A 34 10.45 3.07 8.14
N VAL A 35 9.58 4.01 7.79
CA VAL A 35 8.14 3.95 8.05
C VAL A 35 7.39 3.66 6.76
N VAL A 36 6.70 2.53 6.72
CA VAL A 36 6.07 2.00 5.51
C VAL A 36 4.57 1.81 5.68
N ALA A 37 3.82 1.96 4.59
CA ALA A 37 2.43 1.53 4.50
C ALA A 37 2.25 0.47 3.40
N LEU A 38 1.64 -0.66 3.75
CA LEU A 38 1.58 -1.85 2.91
C LEU A 38 0.16 -2.17 2.41
N SER A 39 0.05 -2.59 1.15
CA SER A 39 -1.16 -3.23 0.62
C SER A 39 -1.17 -4.74 0.88
N GLY A 40 -2.38 -5.33 0.90
CA GLY A 40 -2.56 -6.77 0.73
C GLY A 40 -2.70 -7.19 -0.73
N GLY A 41 -3.05 -8.46 -0.96
CA GLY A 41 -3.23 -9.06 -2.29
C GLY A 41 -2.09 -10.00 -2.69
N SER A 42 -2.22 -10.62 -3.87
CA SER A 42 -1.28 -11.64 -4.34
C SER A 42 0.12 -11.09 -4.65
N SER A 43 0.21 -9.88 -5.21
CA SER A 43 1.51 -9.28 -5.55
C SER A 43 2.33 -8.91 -4.31
N PRO A 44 1.77 -8.19 -3.30
CA PRO A 44 2.49 -7.98 -2.04
C PRO A 44 2.86 -9.28 -1.33
N LYS A 45 1.98 -10.30 -1.36
CA LYS A 45 2.26 -11.62 -0.78
C LYS A 45 3.58 -12.22 -1.32
N ALA A 46 3.76 -12.24 -2.64
CA ALA A 46 4.97 -12.79 -3.26
C ALA A 46 6.23 -11.98 -2.88
N ILE A 47 6.12 -10.65 -2.80
CA ILE A 47 7.21 -9.76 -2.39
C ILE A 47 7.61 -10.01 -0.93
N PHE A 48 6.62 -10.16 -0.05
CA PHE A 48 6.81 -10.43 1.37
C PHE A 48 7.47 -11.79 1.61
N GLU A 49 7.09 -12.82 0.84
CA GLU A 49 7.75 -14.12 0.86
C GLU A 49 9.22 -14.04 0.42
N LEU A 50 9.56 -13.23 -0.59
CA LEU A 50 10.94 -13.00 -0.99
C LEU A 50 11.73 -12.25 0.09
N LEU A 51 11.16 -11.17 0.64
CA LEU A 51 11.78 -10.36 1.70
C LEU A 51 12.06 -11.18 2.98
N ALA A 52 11.31 -12.26 3.20
CA ALA A 52 11.52 -13.16 4.34
C ALA A 52 12.65 -14.19 4.13
N THR A 53 13.34 -14.18 2.98
CA THR A 53 14.46 -15.09 2.70
C THR A 53 15.81 -14.53 3.15
N ASP A 54 16.82 -15.39 3.26
CA ASP A 54 18.20 -15.00 3.62
C ASP A 54 18.82 -13.96 2.66
N ALA A 55 18.29 -13.82 1.44
CA ALA A 55 18.73 -12.82 0.48
C ALA A 55 18.52 -11.37 0.98
N TYR A 56 17.63 -11.17 1.97
CA TYR A 56 17.31 -9.86 2.55
C TYR A 56 17.55 -9.84 4.08
N ALA A 57 18.40 -10.73 4.59
CA ALA A 57 18.72 -10.82 6.01
C ALA A 57 19.40 -9.56 6.58
N ASP A 58 20.10 -8.79 5.74
CA ASP A 58 20.82 -7.57 6.14
C ASP A 58 19.92 -6.34 6.36
N ILE A 59 18.61 -6.46 6.10
CA ILE A 59 17.66 -5.39 6.41
C ILE A 59 17.59 -5.19 7.94
N GLU A 60 17.72 -3.94 8.40
CA GLU A 60 17.55 -3.56 9.81
C GLU A 60 16.06 -3.59 10.21
N TRP A 61 15.47 -4.78 10.28
CA TRP A 61 14.03 -5.02 10.52
C TRP A 61 13.49 -4.39 11.80
N ASP A 62 14.30 -4.25 12.85
CA ASP A 62 13.92 -3.61 14.11
C ASP A 62 13.70 -2.08 13.97
N LYS A 63 14.21 -1.48 12.90
CA LYS A 63 14.07 -0.05 12.56
C LYS A 63 12.86 0.26 11.67
N ILE A 64 12.12 -0.77 11.26
CA ILE A 64 10.98 -0.61 10.34
C ILE A 64 9.68 -0.47 11.14
N TYR A 65 8.87 0.52 10.75
CA TYR A 65 7.53 0.77 11.28
C TYR A 65 6.50 0.41 10.20
N PHE A 66 5.62 -0.52 10.51
CA PHE A 66 4.67 -1.09 9.57
C PHE A 66 3.26 -0.58 9.81
N PHE A 67 2.70 0.06 8.79
CA PHE A 67 1.30 0.44 8.66
C PHE A 67 0.70 -0.26 7.44
N TRP A 68 -0.63 -0.17 7.30
CA TRP A 68 -1.35 -0.64 6.12
C TRP A 68 -1.95 0.54 5.37
N VAL A 69 -2.07 0.42 4.05
CA VAL A 69 -2.78 1.43 3.25
C VAL A 69 -4.28 1.25 3.33
N ASP A 70 -4.74 0.03 3.57
CA ASP A 70 -6.13 -0.32 3.78
C ASP A 70 -6.26 -1.67 4.48
N GLU A 71 -7.44 -1.92 5.02
CA GLU A 71 -7.79 -3.21 5.58
C GLU A 71 -9.30 -3.50 5.44
N ARG A 72 -9.60 -4.79 5.38
CA ARG A 72 -10.93 -5.38 5.49
C ARG A 72 -11.28 -5.29 6.96
N TRP A 73 -12.40 -4.66 7.37
CA TRP A 73 -12.74 -4.57 8.79
C TRP A 73 -13.23 -5.92 9.36
N VAL A 74 -12.29 -6.83 9.55
CA VAL A 74 -12.44 -8.21 10.03
C VAL A 74 -11.31 -8.52 11.00
N SER A 75 -11.45 -9.56 11.82
CA SER A 75 -10.41 -9.94 12.77
C SER A 75 -9.07 -10.23 12.07
N LEU A 76 -7.96 -10.00 12.77
CA LEU A 76 -6.60 -10.30 12.29
C LEU A 76 -6.33 -11.80 12.04
N THR A 77 -7.30 -12.67 12.34
CA THR A 77 -7.25 -14.11 12.07
C THR A 77 -8.09 -14.52 10.85
N ASP A 78 -8.91 -13.61 10.32
CA ASP A 78 -9.73 -13.84 9.13
C ASP A 78 -8.84 -13.92 7.88
N GLU A 79 -9.12 -14.85 6.97
CA GLU A 79 -8.37 -15.05 5.72
C GLU A 79 -8.37 -13.83 4.81
N ARG A 80 -9.33 -12.91 4.99
CA ARG A 80 -9.43 -11.69 4.20
C ARG A 80 -8.54 -10.56 4.73
N SER A 81 -7.95 -10.68 5.92
CA SER A 81 -7.10 -9.64 6.51
C SER A 81 -5.78 -9.50 5.76
N ASN A 82 -5.49 -8.27 5.31
CA ASN A 82 -4.20 -7.88 4.76
C ASN A 82 -3.09 -8.05 5.81
N ALA A 83 -3.36 -7.68 7.07
CA ALA A 83 -2.43 -7.83 8.16
C ALA A 83 -2.09 -9.30 8.42
N LYS A 84 -3.09 -10.20 8.48
CA LYS A 84 -2.84 -11.65 8.62
C LYS A 84 -1.87 -12.16 7.57
N MET A 85 -2.15 -11.88 6.30
CA MET A 85 -1.28 -12.28 5.18
C MET A 85 0.15 -11.77 5.37
N THR A 86 0.30 -10.50 5.78
CA THR A 86 1.62 -9.88 6.00
C THR A 86 2.36 -10.53 7.17
N PHE A 87 1.66 -10.89 8.26
CA PHE A 87 2.23 -11.62 9.38
C PHE A 87 2.73 -13.01 8.96
N GLU A 88 1.91 -13.77 8.24
CA GLU A 88 2.23 -15.14 7.82
C GLU A 88 3.36 -15.19 6.79
N THR A 89 3.44 -14.19 5.91
CA THR A 89 4.43 -14.18 4.83
C THR A 89 5.74 -13.52 5.22
N LEU A 90 5.72 -12.49 6.07
CA LEU A 90 6.89 -11.69 6.42
C LEU A 90 7.08 -11.54 7.93
N LEU A 91 6.16 -10.87 8.65
CA LEU A 91 6.46 -10.32 9.98
C LEU A 91 6.76 -11.39 11.05
N ASN A 92 6.27 -12.63 10.88
CA ASN A 92 6.60 -13.75 11.76
C ASN A 92 7.92 -14.47 11.41
N LYS A 93 8.59 -14.06 10.34
CA LYS A 93 9.79 -14.73 9.79
C LYS A 93 11.04 -13.86 9.86
N VAL A 94 10.90 -12.57 10.12
CA VAL A 94 12.01 -11.60 10.21
C VAL A 94 12.07 -10.97 11.61
N PRO A 95 13.24 -10.51 12.09
CA PRO A 95 13.42 -9.98 13.44
C PRO A 95 12.88 -8.55 13.61
N VAL A 96 11.59 -8.35 13.36
CA VAL A 96 10.92 -7.05 13.52
C VAL A 96 10.67 -6.72 14.99
N ASN A 97 10.65 -5.43 15.31
CA ASN A 97 10.15 -4.98 16.60
C ASN A 97 8.62 -4.92 16.57
N HIS A 98 7.95 -5.77 17.35
CA HIS A 98 6.48 -5.82 17.39
C HIS A 98 5.83 -4.51 17.87
N SER A 99 6.52 -3.66 18.63
CA SER A 99 5.98 -2.33 19.00
C SER A 99 5.94 -1.34 17.83
N HIS A 100 6.56 -1.70 16.70
CA HIS A 100 6.57 -0.91 15.47
C HIS A 100 5.53 -1.41 14.45
N ILE A 101 4.64 -2.33 14.84
CA ILE A 101 3.58 -2.87 13.96
C ILE A 101 2.24 -2.27 14.36
N PHE A 102 1.63 -1.51 13.45
CA PHE A 102 0.36 -0.80 13.66
C PHE A 102 -0.70 -1.42 12.76
N ALA A 103 -1.26 -2.55 13.19
CA ALA A 103 -2.31 -3.24 12.44
C ALA A 103 -3.57 -2.37 12.33
N MET A 104 -4.20 -2.32 11.15
CA MET A 104 -5.36 -1.48 10.88
C MET A 104 -6.69 -2.17 11.30
N TYR A 105 -6.71 -2.76 12.49
CA TYR A 105 -7.89 -3.38 13.10
C TYR A 105 -7.78 -3.38 14.62
N LYS A 106 -8.92 -3.23 15.30
CA LYS A 106 -9.04 -3.38 16.75
C LYS A 106 -10.38 -3.99 17.11
N ASP A 107 -10.35 -4.99 17.98
CA ASP A 107 -11.56 -5.64 18.46
C ASP A 107 -12.36 -4.74 19.40
N GLY A 108 -13.69 -4.88 19.40
CA GLY A 108 -14.57 -4.13 20.30
C GLY A 108 -14.71 -2.63 20.01
N THR A 109 -14.34 -2.17 18.81
CA THR A 109 -14.57 -0.78 18.35
C THR A 109 -15.22 -0.78 16.97
N VAL A 110 -15.78 0.36 16.58
CA VAL A 110 -16.37 0.56 15.25
C VAL A 110 -15.33 1.13 14.28
N PRO A 111 -15.43 0.84 12.97
CA PRO A 111 -14.43 1.25 11.99
C PRO A 111 -14.12 2.75 11.99
N GLY A 112 -15.15 3.60 12.14
CA GLY A 112 -15.00 5.06 12.12
C GLY A 112 -14.18 5.59 13.28
N ASP A 113 -14.49 5.16 14.51
CA ASP A 113 -13.75 5.55 15.71
C ASP A 113 -12.29 5.08 15.63
N TYR A 114 -12.08 3.87 15.09
CA TYR A 114 -10.72 3.36 14.92
C TYR A 114 -9.95 4.06 13.81
N ALA A 115 -10.61 4.56 12.75
CA ALA A 115 -9.94 5.39 11.75
C ALA A 115 -9.31 6.64 12.39
N GLU A 116 -10.01 7.29 13.32
CA GLU A 116 -9.47 8.42 14.08
C GLU A 116 -8.32 8.01 15.01
N GLU A 117 -8.42 6.83 15.66
CA GLU A 117 -7.34 6.28 16.49
C GLU A 117 -6.10 5.96 15.65
N TYR A 118 -6.29 5.33 14.49
CA TYR A 118 -5.23 4.95 13.57
C TYR A 118 -4.53 6.20 12.99
N GLU A 119 -5.29 7.24 12.63
CA GLU A 119 -4.70 8.52 12.23
C GLU A 119 -3.82 9.12 13.34
N LYS A 120 -4.24 9.06 14.61
CA LYS A 120 -3.42 9.51 15.75
C LYS A 120 -2.14 8.69 15.90
N GLN A 121 -2.18 7.38 15.64
CA GLN A 121 -0.99 6.53 15.64
C GLN A 121 -0.02 6.94 14.52
N ILE A 122 -0.53 7.18 13.31
CA ILE A 122 0.28 7.71 12.19
C ILE A 122 0.91 9.05 12.57
N ARG A 123 0.15 10.00 13.13
CA ARG A 123 0.66 11.31 13.58
C ARG A 123 1.71 11.18 14.68
N THR A 124 1.57 10.20 15.57
CA THR A 124 2.54 9.94 16.64
C THR A 124 3.89 9.50 16.05
N VAL A 125 3.87 8.66 15.02
CA VAL A 125 5.10 8.19 14.37
C VAL A 125 5.65 9.22 13.41
N LEU A 126 4.84 9.78 12.50
CA LEU A 126 5.29 10.62 11.39
C LEU A 126 5.30 12.13 11.69
N GLY A 127 4.73 12.56 12.81
CA GLY A 127 4.47 13.97 13.09
C GLY A 127 3.35 14.55 12.23
N ASN A 128 3.18 15.88 12.29
CA ASN A 128 2.08 16.57 11.59
C ASN A 128 2.25 16.64 10.07
N GLU A 129 3.49 16.52 9.58
CA GLU A 129 3.76 16.50 8.14
C GLU A 129 3.18 15.24 7.49
N GLY A 130 3.24 14.09 8.18
CA GLY A 130 2.63 12.84 7.71
C GLY A 130 3.28 12.32 6.43
N VAL A 131 4.59 12.06 6.47
CA VAL A 131 5.34 11.58 5.31
C VAL A 131 5.83 10.16 5.58
N PHE A 132 5.22 9.17 4.92
CA PHE A 132 5.76 7.81 4.87
C PHE A 132 7.03 7.78 4.03
N ASP A 133 8.02 6.99 4.42
CA ASP A 133 9.24 6.82 3.61
C ASP A 133 8.92 5.99 2.35
N PHE A 134 8.00 5.02 2.48
CA PHE A 134 7.57 4.15 1.39
C PHE A 134 6.11 3.69 1.52
N ILE A 135 5.36 3.74 0.42
CA ILE A 135 4.04 3.13 0.30
C ILE A 135 4.06 2.12 -0.85
N LEU A 136 3.63 0.89 -0.56
CA LEU A 136 3.36 -0.14 -1.57
C LEU A 136 1.86 -0.19 -1.85
N LEU A 137 1.49 0.05 -3.12
CA LEU A 137 0.11 0.03 -3.60
C LEU A 137 -0.10 -1.07 -4.64
N GLY A 138 -1.31 -1.63 -4.65
CA GLY A 138 -1.85 -2.40 -5.78
C GLY A 138 -2.82 -1.56 -6.62
N MET A 139 -3.24 -2.10 -7.77
CA MET A 139 -4.34 -1.56 -8.56
C MET A 139 -5.39 -2.63 -8.89
N GLY A 140 -6.66 -2.32 -8.67
CA GLY A 140 -7.81 -3.11 -9.11
C GLY A 140 -7.98 -3.13 -10.63
N ASP A 141 -8.82 -4.05 -11.13
CA ASP A 141 -9.22 -4.09 -12.55
C ASP A 141 -10.13 -2.91 -12.94
N ASP A 142 -10.69 -2.23 -11.94
CA ASP A 142 -11.51 -1.02 -12.00
C ASP A 142 -10.69 0.26 -11.69
N GLY A 143 -9.37 0.14 -11.51
CA GLY A 143 -8.50 1.27 -11.20
C GLY A 143 -8.51 1.72 -9.74
N HIS A 144 -9.17 0.98 -8.82
CA HIS A 144 -9.05 1.29 -7.38
C HIS A 144 -7.64 1.06 -6.86
N THR A 145 -7.29 1.72 -5.77
CA THR A 145 -6.07 1.48 -4.98
C THR A 145 -6.38 1.64 -3.51
N ALA A 146 -5.65 0.96 -2.61
CA ALA A 146 -6.04 0.84 -1.21
C ALA A 146 -7.52 0.40 -1.14
N SER A 147 -8.36 1.06 -0.32
CA SER A 147 -9.81 0.99 -0.48
C SER A 147 -10.40 2.32 -0.95
N LEU A 148 -9.80 2.92 -1.97
CA LEU A 148 -10.34 4.04 -2.74
C LEU A 148 -11.03 3.48 -4.00
N PHE A 149 -12.29 3.08 -3.87
CA PHE A 149 -13.08 2.44 -4.94
C PHE A 149 -13.87 3.46 -5.78
N PRO A 150 -14.15 3.16 -7.07
CA PRO A 150 -14.95 4.04 -7.93
C PRO A 150 -16.32 4.39 -7.33
N GLY A 151 -16.71 5.66 -7.43
CA GLY A 151 -18.00 6.18 -6.98
C GLY A 151 -18.18 6.31 -5.46
N GLU A 152 -17.15 6.01 -4.66
CA GLU A 152 -17.22 6.12 -3.21
C GLU A 152 -16.88 7.54 -2.74
N SER A 153 -17.60 8.04 -1.73
CA SER A 153 -17.41 9.41 -1.22
C SER A 153 -16.02 9.69 -0.66
N VAL A 154 -15.29 8.63 -0.26
CA VAL A 154 -13.90 8.72 0.24
C VAL A 154 -12.93 9.31 -0.79
N LEU A 155 -13.24 9.23 -2.09
CA LEU A 155 -12.43 9.83 -3.16
C LEU A 155 -12.35 11.37 -3.05
N GLY A 156 -13.38 11.98 -2.49
CA GLY A 156 -13.48 13.42 -2.25
C GLY A 156 -12.87 13.91 -0.93
N GLU A 157 -12.32 13.02 -0.09
CA GLU A 157 -11.72 13.40 1.19
C GLU A 157 -10.39 14.17 0.98
N LYS A 158 -10.25 15.31 1.66
CA LYS A 158 -9.11 16.24 1.50
C LYS A 158 -8.41 16.60 2.80
N GLU A 159 -8.99 16.26 3.95
CA GLU A 159 -8.47 16.64 5.27
C GLU A 159 -8.01 15.42 6.07
N LYS A 160 -8.86 14.39 6.17
CA LYS A 160 -8.55 13.18 6.94
C LYS A 160 -7.48 12.36 6.27
N TRP A 161 -6.62 11.71 7.04
CA TRP A 161 -5.62 10.77 6.54
C TRP A 161 -6.15 9.34 6.50
N VAL A 162 -7.11 9.03 7.37
CA VAL A 162 -7.71 7.71 7.47
C VAL A 162 -9.23 7.86 7.44
N ALA A 163 -9.88 7.02 6.64
CA ALA A 163 -11.33 6.96 6.57
C ALA A 163 -11.79 5.51 6.69
N ALA A 164 -13.02 5.33 7.18
CA ALA A 164 -13.69 4.05 7.14
C ALA A 164 -15.12 4.22 6.61
N TYR A 165 -15.57 3.26 5.80
CA TYR A 165 -16.88 3.30 5.17
C TYR A 165 -17.35 1.88 4.82
N PHE A 166 -18.65 1.72 4.59
CA PHE A 166 -19.22 0.45 4.16
C PHE A 166 -19.19 0.35 2.64
N LEU A 167 -18.50 -0.66 2.11
CA LEU A 167 -18.43 -0.90 0.67
C LEU A 167 -19.52 -1.90 0.27
N GLU A 168 -20.60 -1.37 -0.32
CA GLU A 168 -21.80 -2.14 -0.68
C GLU A 168 -21.49 -3.32 -1.62
N SER A 169 -20.64 -3.09 -2.63
CA SER A 169 -20.28 -4.12 -3.63
C SER A 169 -19.62 -5.36 -3.04
N GLN A 170 -19.04 -5.24 -1.84
CA GLN A 170 -18.40 -6.34 -1.13
C GLN A 170 -19.09 -6.67 0.20
N ASN A 171 -20.18 -5.97 0.54
CA ASN A 171 -20.96 -6.14 1.75
C ASN A 171 -20.07 -6.17 3.02
N MET A 172 -19.14 -5.22 3.13
CA MET A 172 -18.22 -5.13 4.26
C MET A 172 -17.70 -3.72 4.51
N PHE A 173 -17.31 -3.44 5.76
CA PHE A 173 -16.58 -2.22 6.09
C PHE A 173 -15.12 -2.29 5.62
N ARG A 174 -14.66 -1.16 5.10
CA ARG A 174 -13.28 -0.86 4.73
C ARG A 174 -12.75 0.23 5.64
N ILE A 175 -11.46 0.15 5.95
CA ILE A 175 -10.69 1.25 6.53
C ILE A 175 -9.49 1.49 5.61
N THR A 176 -9.15 2.73 5.32
CA THR A 176 -8.20 3.10 4.27
C THR A 176 -7.46 4.39 4.60
N LEU A 177 -6.23 4.46 4.15
CA LEU A 177 -5.56 5.73 3.91
C LEU A 177 -6.25 6.45 2.76
N THR A 178 -6.27 7.77 2.86
CA THR A 178 -6.88 8.67 1.88
C THR A 178 -5.84 9.25 0.93
N GLU A 179 -6.29 9.86 -0.17
CA GLU A 179 -5.41 10.53 -1.15
C GLU A 179 -4.41 11.51 -0.52
N PRO A 180 -4.81 12.42 0.41
CA PRO A 180 -3.90 13.41 1.00
C PRO A 180 -2.66 12.82 1.67
N ILE A 181 -2.78 11.71 2.42
CA ILE A 181 -1.64 11.10 3.11
C ILE A 181 -0.82 10.20 2.17
N ILE A 182 -1.48 9.51 1.25
CA ILE A 182 -0.78 8.64 0.28
C ILE A 182 0.17 9.49 -0.57
N ASN A 183 -0.32 10.62 -1.09
CA ASN A 183 0.46 11.48 -1.96
C ASN A 183 1.64 12.20 -1.28
N LYS A 184 1.65 12.27 0.05
CA LYS A 184 2.76 12.85 0.83
C LYS A 184 3.97 11.93 0.94
N ALA A 185 3.84 10.62 0.76
CA ALA A 185 4.94 9.67 0.94
C ALA A 185 6.17 10.03 0.10
N GLU A 186 7.39 9.84 0.61
CA GLU A 186 8.61 10.09 -0.16
C GLU A 186 8.66 9.18 -1.40
N ASN A 187 8.36 7.89 -1.23
CA ASN A 187 8.33 6.90 -2.29
C ASN A 187 6.97 6.20 -2.37
N ILE A 188 6.47 6.01 -3.58
CA ILE A 188 5.28 5.21 -3.86
C ILE A 188 5.65 4.20 -4.93
N LEU A 189 5.47 2.91 -4.64
CA LEU A 189 5.55 1.85 -5.63
C LEU A 189 4.15 1.28 -5.86
N VAL A 190 3.67 1.41 -7.09
CA VAL A 190 2.45 0.75 -7.55
C VAL A 190 2.81 -0.51 -8.30
N ILE A 191 2.10 -1.61 -8.03
CA ILE A 191 2.24 -2.88 -8.76
C ILE A 191 0.89 -3.29 -9.33
N ALA A 192 0.82 -3.46 -10.65
CA ALA A 192 -0.35 -3.97 -11.34
C ALA A 192 0.06 -4.68 -12.63
N PHE A 193 -0.34 -5.94 -12.81
CA PHE A 193 0.01 -6.77 -13.96
C PHE A 193 -1.14 -7.70 -14.32
N GLY A 194 -1.08 -8.28 -15.52
CA GLY A 194 -2.06 -9.20 -16.08
C GLY A 194 -3.11 -8.51 -16.93
N ALA A 195 -3.62 -9.26 -17.91
CA ALA A 195 -4.58 -8.76 -18.90
C ALA A 195 -5.85 -8.09 -18.31
N SER A 196 -6.29 -8.48 -17.10
CA SER A 196 -7.47 -7.88 -16.46
C SER A 196 -7.28 -6.41 -16.10
N LYS A 197 -6.02 -5.96 -15.93
CA LYS A 197 -5.68 -4.56 -15.59
C LYS A 197 -5.70 -3.63 -16.78
N ARG A 198 -5.62 -4.16 -18.00
CA ARG A 198 -5.34 -3.41 -19.23
C ARG A 198 -6.21 -2.17 -19.41
N HIS A 199 -7.52 -2.33 -19.31
CA HIS A 199 -8.46 -1.23 -19.53
C HIS A 199 -8.29 -0.13 -18.47
N ALA A 200 -8.39 -0.47 -17.18
CA ALA A 200 -8.21 0.52 -16.12
C ALA A 200 -6.81 1.16 -16.15
N LEU A 201 -5.76 0.39 -16.46
CA LEU A 201 -4.40 0.93 -16.56
C LEU A 201 -4.29 1.93 -17.71
N HIS A 202 -4.86 1.63 -18.88
CA HIS A 202 -4.92 2.56 -19.99
C HIS A 202 -5.56 3.88 -19.56
N GLU A 203 -6.74 3.83 -18.93
CA GLU A 203 -7.46 5.03 -18.50
C GLU A 203 -6.72 5.81 -17.41
N VAL A 204 -6.09 5.11 -16.46
CA VAL A 204 -5.27 5.74 -15.41
C VAL A 204 -4.06 6.49 -15.99
N LEU A 205 -3.47 5.99 -17.08
CA LEU A 205 -2.24 6.53 -17.67
C LEU A 205 -2.48 7.51 -18.82
N LYS A 206 -3.55 7.32 -19.59
CA LYS A 206 -3.80 7.97 -20.88
C LYS A 206 -5.21 8.52 -21.04
N GLY A 207 -6.16 8.04 -20.25
CA GLY A 207 -7.54 8.50 -20.28
C GLY A 207 -7.71 9.91 -19.71
N ASP A 208 -8.91 10.46 -19.90
CA ASP A 208 -9.28 11.73 -19.28
C ASP A 208 -9.27 11.61 -17.76
N TYR A 209 -8.97 12.72 -17.07
CA TYR A 209 -9.00 12.76 -15.61
C TYR A 209 -10.44 12.59 -15.10
N ASN A 210 -10.73 11.41 -14.56
CA ASN A 210 -11.98 11.00 -13.95
C ASN A 210 -11.71 10.05 -12.76
N PRO A 211 -11.22 10.57 -11.62
CA PRO A 211 -10.87 9.76 -10.46
C PRO A 211 -12.08 9.07 -9.82
N GLU A 212 -13.30 9.54 -10.07
CA GLU A 212 -14.54 8.87 -9.65
C GLU A 212 -14.71 7.51 -10.33
N LEU A 213 -14.18 7.36 -11.55
CA LEU A 213 -14.20 6.10 -12.29
C LEU A 213 -12.86 5.33 -12.18
N TYR A 214 -11.73 6.04 -12.09
CA TYR A 214 -10.40 5.47 -12.00
C TYR A 214 -9.59 6.07 -10.82
N PRO A 215 -9.86 5.64 -9.57
CA PRO A 215 -9.28 6.25 -8.37
C PRO A 215 -7.76 6.34 -8.33
N MET A 216 -7.03 5.42 -8.97
CA MET A 216 -5.56 5.51 -9.08
C MET A 216 -5.09 6.79 -9.78
N GLN A 217 -5.95 7.49 -10.54
CA GLN A 217 -5.64 8.82 -11.07
C GLN A 217 -5.37 9.85 -9.98
N LEU A 218 -5.95 9.70 -8.78
CA LEU A 218 -5.70 10.53 -7.60
C LEU A 218 -4.24 10.50 -7.13
N ILE A 219 -3.51 9.41 -7.39
CA ILE A 219 -2.12 9.27 -6.94
C ILE A 219 -1.20 10.09 -7.83
N ASN A 220 -0.39 10.97 -7.23
CA ASN A 220 0.54 11.85 -7.94
C ASN A 220 1.67 11.05 -8.59
N LYS A 221 1.51 10.78 -9.89
CA LYS A 221 2.44 9.99 -10.74
C LYS A 221 3.68 10.78 -11.19
N GLU A 222 3.71 12.09 -10.97
CA GLU A 222 4.80 12.97 -11.43
C GLU A 222 5.86 13.27 -10.37
N LYS A 223 5.65 12.84 -9.11
CA LYS A 223 6.67 12.98 -8.07
C LYS A 223 7.87 12.07 -8.34
N GLU A 224 9.06 12.52 -7.93
CA GLU A 224 10.33 11.82 -8.17
C GLU A 224 10.35 10.39 -7.62
N GLY A 225 9.82 10.18 -6.41
CA GLY A 225 9.78 8.87 -5.74
C GLY A 225 8.66 7.93 -6.22
N PHE A 226 7.90 8.30 -7.26
CA PHE A 226 6.86 7.43 -7.81
C PHE A 226 7.45 6.39 -8.77
N ARG A 227 7.05 5.13 -8.62
CA ARG A 227 7.38 4.01 -9.50
C ARG A 227 6.13 3.19 -9.78
N PHE A 228 5.98 2.71 -11.01
CA PHE A 228 4.92 1.78 -11.40
C PHE A 228 5.53 0.55 -12.04
N PHE A 229 5.33 -0.63 -11.47
CA PHE A 229 5.76 -1.89 -12.04
C PHE A 229 4.58 -2.67 -12.60
N THR A 230 4.74 -3.16 -13.82
CA THR A 230 3.68 -3.80 -14.59
C THR A 230 4.24 -4.83 -15.57
N ASP A 231 3.39 -5.53 -16.30
CA ASP A 231 3.77 -6.49 -17.32
C ASP A 231 3.26 -6.08 -18.71
N ASN A 232 3.69 -6.82 -19.73
CA ASN A 232 3.25 -6.59 -21.10
C ASN A 232 1.75 -6.82 -21.29
N GLU A 233 1.13 -7.72 -20.53
CA GLU A 233 -0.30 -8.02 -20.68
C GLU A 233 -1.18 -6.85 -20.25
N ALA A 234 -0.80 -6.15 -19.17
CA ALA A 234 -1.49 -4.97 -18.67
C ALA A 234 -1.19 -3.73 -19.52
N MET A 235 0.04 -3.59 -20.06
CA MET A 235 0.44 -2.38 -20.79
C MET A 235 0.01 -2.37 -22.27
N ASN A 236 0.07 -3.51 -22.95
CA ASN A 236 -0.22 -3.57 -24.38
C ASN A 236 -1.70 -3.91 -24.57
N GLY A 237 -2.48 -2.87 -24.90
CA GLY A 237 -3.92 -2.88 -25.15
C GLY A 237 -4.31 -1.83 -26.16
#